data_AF-A0A7M3SGR6-F1
#
_entry.id   AF-A0A7M3SGR6-F1
#
_cell.length_a   1.000
_cell.length_b   1.000
_cell.length_c   1.000
_cell.angle_alpha   90.00
_cell.angle_beta   90.00
_cell.angle_gamma   90.00
#
_symmetry.space_group_name_H-M   'P 1'
#
loop_
_entity.id
_entity.type
_entity.pdbx_description
1 polymer ?
#
loop_
_entity_poly.entity_id
_entity_poly.type
_entity_poly.pdbx_seq_one_letter_code
_entity_poly.pdbx_strand_id
1 'polypeptide(L)'
;MGTEDEQPDRVQMSTLMWYAIFVWFASSLFSQSLYMAFNGVPYDAVALLQNLGPIYYLVLVIELFVWISLGSLLVKKVLKKTWASPSPQPLAA
;
A
#
# COMPACT_ATOMS: atom_id res chain seq x y z
N MET A 1 -20.11 25.92 -33.37
CA MET A 1 -19.06 24.88 -33.39
C MET A 1 -18.46 24.85 -32.01
N GLY A 2 -19.16 24.21 -31.06
CA GLY A 2 -18.66 23.97 -29.72
C GLY A 2 -17.89 22.67 -29.78
N THR A 3 -16.56 22.75 -29.68
CA THR A 3 -15.78 21.58 -29.30
C THR A 3 -15.86 21.54 -27.80
N GLU A 4 -16.74 20.69 -27.28
CA GLU A 4 -16.71 20.28 -25.89
C GLU A 4 -15.30 19.72 -25.65
N ASP A 5 -14.47 20.50 -24.96
CA ASP A 5 -13.16 20.10 -24.50
C ASP A 5 -13.36 18.95 -23.52
N GLU A 6 -13.40 17.73 -24.04
CA GLU A 6 -13.30 16.50 -23.26
C GLU A 6 -11.91 16.50 -22.63
N GLN A 7 -11.80 17.15 -21.48
CA GLN A 7 -10.61 17.19 -20.67
C GLN A 7 -10.44 15.78 -20.08
N PRO A 8 -9.51 14.94 -20.58
CA PRO A 8 -9.32 13.62 -20.01
C PRO A 8 -8.94 13.83 -18.54
N ASP A 9 -9.67 13.21 -17.61
CA ASP A 9 -9.39 13.28 -16.18
C ASP A 9 -7.93 12.91 -15.94
N ARG A 10 -7.08 13.92 -15.75
CA ARG A 10 -5.64 13.73 -15.60
C ARG A 10 -5.41 13.26 -14.18
N VAL A 11 -5.63 11.97 -13.96
CA VAL A 11 -5.30 11.31 -12.70
C VAL A 11 -3.82 11.60 -12.46
N GLN A 12 -3.52 12.34 -11.38
CA GLN A 12 -2.15 12.72 -11.08
C GLN A 12 -1.31 11.44 -10.98
N MET A 13 -0.10 11.45 -11.57
CA MET A 13 0.79 10.29 -11.57
C MET A 13 1.05 9.76 -10.14
N SER A 14 1.10 10.67 -9.16
CA SER A 14 1.19 10.33 -7.73
C SER A 14 -0.02 9.52 -7.23
N THR A 15 -1.23 9.88 -7.64
CA THR A 15 -2.47 9.18 -7.32
C THR A 15 -2.50 7.78 -7.95
N LEU A 16 -2.10 7.66 -9.22
CA LEU A 16 -1.99 6.37 -9.91
C LEU A 16 -0.96 5.45 -9.23
N MET A 17 0.21 5.98 -8.86
CA MET A 17 1.22 5.23 -8.12
C MET A 17 0.70 4.73 -6.76
N TRP A 18 -0.04 5.57 -6.04
CA TRP A 18 -0.68 5.15 -4.79
C TRP A 18 -1.73 4.06 -4.99
N TYR A 19 -2.52 4.12 -6.07
CA TYR A 19 -3.45 3.05 -6.41
C TYR A 19 -2.74 1.76 -6.81
N ALA A 20 -1.66 1.84 -7.60
CA ALA A 20 -0.86 0.68 -7.97
C ALA A 20 -0.28 -0.02 -6.73
N ILE A 21 0.30 0.75 -5.80
CA ILE A 21 0.81 0.22 -4.52
C ILE A 21 -0.31 -0.42 -3.70
N PHE A 22 -1.48 0.22 -3.61
CA PHE A 22 -2.61 -0.29 -2.86
C PHE A 22 -3.18 -1.59 -3.46
N VAL A 23 -3.37 -1.64 -4.78
CA VAL A 23 -3.86 -2.84 -5.48
C VAL A 23 -2.85 -3.98 -5.37
N TRP A 24 -1.56 -3.70 -5.55
CA TRP A 24 -0.48 -4.68 -5.38
C TRP A 24 -0.52 -5.27 -3.95
N PHE A 25 -0.58 -4.40 -2.94
CA PHE A 25 -0.62 -4.81 -1.54
C PHE A 25 -1.88 -5.64 -1.20
N ALA A 26 -3.06 -5.16 -1.63
CA ALA A 26 -4.32 -5.87 -1.40
C ALA A 26 -4.35 -7.23 -2.11
N SER A 27 -3.80 -7.31 -3.33
CA SER A 27 -3.65 -8.56 -4.08
C SER A 27 -2.75 -9.56 -3.35
N SER A 28 -1.60 -9.11 -2.81
CA SER A 28 -0.70 -9.94 -2.02
C SER A 28 -1.37 -10.50 -0.75
N LEU A 29 -2.07 -9.65 0.01
CA LEU A 29 -2.81 -10.08 1.19
C LEU A 29 -3.96 -11.02 0.85
N PHE A 30 -4.69 -10.74 -0.22
CA PHE A 30 -5.79 -11.59 -0.69
C PHE A 30 -5.27 -12.97 -1.09
N SER A 31 -4.19 -13.04 -1.87
CA SER A 31 -3.52 -14.30 -2.22
C SER A 31 -3.11 -15.09 -0.98
N GLN A 32 -2.50 -14.42 0.01
CA GLN A 32 -2.10 -15.06 1.27
C GLN A 32 -3.31 -15.58 2.06
N SER A 33 -4.39 -14.80 2.14
CA SER A 33 -5.63 -15.20 2.83
C SER A 33 -6.31 -16.39 2.16
N LEU A 34 -6.34 -16.41 0.83
CA LEU A 34 -6.93 -17.49 0.05
C LEU A 34 -6.10 -18.78 0.20
N TYR A 35 -4.77 -18.67 0.17
CA TYR A 35 -3.87 -19.79 0.44
C TYR A 35 -4.09 -20.35 1.86
N MET A 36 -4.20 -19.48 2.87
CA MET A 36 -4.49 -19.89 4.25
C MET A 36 -5.85 -20.58 4.38
N ALA A 37 -6.87 -20.10 3.66
CA ALA A 37 -8.20 -20.70 3.69
C ALA A 37 -8.21 -22.15 3.16
N PHE A 38 -7.37 -22.47 2.18
CA PHE A 38 -7.29 -23.81 1.61
C PHE A 38 -6.25 -24.73 2.28
N ASN A 39 -5.10 -24.18 2.72
CA ASN A 39 -3.98 -24.99 3.22
C ASN A 39 -3.88 -24.99 4.75
N GLY A 40 -4.62 -24.13 5.45
CA GLY A 40 -4.63 -24.05 6.93
C GLY A 40 -3.35 -23.47 7.54
N VAL A 41 -2.36 -23.14 6.72
CA VAL A 41 -1.09 -22.53 7.12
C VAL A 41 -0.81 -21.27 6.31
N PRO A 42 -0.15 -20.25 6.89
CA PRO A 42 0.28 -19.07 6.14
C PRO A 42 1.21 -19.46 4.99
N TYR A 43 1.23 -18.61 3.96
CA TYR A 43 2.16 -18.74 2.85
C TYR A 43 3.58 -18.81 3.39
N ASP A 44 4.22 -19.96 3.26
CA ASP A 44 5.51 -20.21 3.87
C ASP A 44 6.62 -19.61 2.99
N ALA A 45 6.81 -18.31 3.15
CA ALA A 45 7.91 -17.59 2.52
C ALA A 45 9.27 -18.17 2.97
N VAL A 46 9.37 -18.68 4.20
CA VAL A 46 10.60 -19.30 4.72
C VAL A 46 10.88 -20.59 3.94
N ALA A 47 9.89 -21.45 3.73
CA ALA A 47 10.07 -22.69 2.96
C ALA A 47 10.39 -22.45 1.47
N LEU A 48 9.80 -21.42 0.85
CA LEU A 48 10.12 -21.07 -0.53
C LEU A 48 11.55 -20.54 -0.66
N LEU A 49 12.02 -19.75 0.30
CA LEU A 49 13.37 -19.21 0.26
C LEU A 49 14.45 -20.12 0.86
N GLN A 50 14.11 -21.13 1.65
CA GLN A 50 15.05 -22.18 2.07
C GLN A 50 15.66 -22.91 0.86
N ASN A 51 14.93 -22.99 -0.25
CA ASN A 51 15.45 -23.52 -1.52
C ASN A 51 16.51 -22.61 -2.18
N LEU A 52 16.63 -21.34 -1.78
CA LEU A 52 17.70 -20.43 -2.21
C LEU A 52 18.97 -20.54 -1.34
N GLY A 53 18.96 -21.37 -0.30
CA GLY A 53 20.08 -21.51 0.63
C GLY A 53 20.32 -20.25 1.47
N PRO A 54 21.57 -19.94 1.89
CA PRO A 54 21.85 -18.88 2.86
C PRO A 54 21.53 -17.45 2.39
N ILE A 55 21.29 -17.25 1.09
CA ILE A 55 20.89 -15.95 0.50
C ILE A 55 19.50 -15.53 0.99
N TYR A 56 18.68 -16.47 1.48
CA TYR A 56 17.37 -16.20 2.06
C TYR A 56 17.37 -15.05 3.09
N TYR A 57 18.33 -15.07 4.02
CA TYR A 57 18.39 -14.07 5.08
C TYR A 57 18.56 -12.65 4.54
N LEU A 58 19.26 -12.49 3.41
CA LEU A 58 19.43 -11.19 2.74
C LEU A 58 18.09 -10.69 2.19
N VAL A 59 17.34 -11.56 1.52
CA VAL A 59 16.03 -11.22 0.93
C VAL A 59 15.03 -10.86 2.02
N LEU A 60 15.02 -11.61 3.12
CA LEU A 60 14.16 -11.36 4.29
C LEU A 60 14.44 -9.97 4.89
N VAL A 61 15.71 -9.60 5.04
CA VAL A 61 16.10 -8.27 5.54
C VAL A 61 15.62 -7.17 4.59
N ILE A 62 15.83 -7.32 3.28
CA ILE A 62 15.39 -6.34 2.28
C ILE A 62 13.87 -6.17 2.31
N GLU A 63 13.14 -7.28 2.35
CA GLU A 63 11.69 -7.29 2.43
C GLU A 63 11.20 -6.54 3.68
N LEU A 64 11.80 -6.81 4.84
CA LEU A 64 11.46 -6.12 6.08
C LEU A 64 11.71 -4.59 5.96
N PHE A 65 12.81 -4.16 5.34
CA PHE A 65 13.08 -2.75 5.09
C PHE A 65 12.02 -2.08 4.21
N VAL A 66 11.56 -2.77 3.16
CA VAL A 66 10.48 -2.27 2.28
C VAL A 66 9.18 -2.14 3.08
N TRP A 67 8.82 -3.15 3.86
CA TRP A 67 7.60 -3.14 4.68
C TRP A 67 7.61 -2.03 5.74
N ILE A 68 8.71 -1.84 6.46
CA ILE A 68 8.85 -0.76 7.45
C ILE A 68 8.76 0.61 6.78
N SER A 69 9.39 0.78 5.62
CA SER A 69 9.38 2.04 4.88
C SER A 69 7.96 2.37 4.39
N LEU A 70 7.28 1.40 3.79
CA LEU A 70 5.92 1.57 3.28
C LEU A 70 4.92 1.83 4.42
N GLY A 71 5.00 1.06 5.50
CA GLY A 71 4.19 1.27 6.71
C GLY A 71 4.40 2.66 7.32
N SER A 72 5.66 3.11 7.41
CA SER A 72 5.99 4.44 7.94
C SER A 72 5.40 5.57 7.10
N LEU A 73 5.40 5.45 5.76
CA LEU A 73 4.79 6.44 4.87
C LEU A 73 3.27 6.48 5.02
N LEU A 74 2.61 5.32 5.12
CA LEU A 74 1.17 5.23 5.35
C LEU A 74 0.76 5.85 6.68
N VAL A 75 1.45 5.52 7.77
CA VAL A 75 1.18 6.07 9.11
C VAL A 75 1.34 7.59 9.11
N LYS A 76 2.42 8.12 8.52
CA LYS A 76 2.63 9.57 8.40
C LYS A 76 1.52 10.26 7.60
N LYS A 77 1.04 9.63 6.51
CA LYS A 77 -0.03 10.18 5.67
C LYS A 77 -1.37 10.22 6.41
N VAL A 78 -1.69 9.18 7.18
CA VAL A 78 -2.92 9.13 8.00
C VAL A 78 -2.85 10.15 9.14
N LEU A 79 -1.75 10.20 9.90
CA LEU A 79 -1.57 11.16 10.99
C LEU A 79 -1.70 12.61 10.53
N LYS A 80 -1.03 12.98 9.43
CA LYS A 80 -1.16 14.33 8.83
C LYS A 80 -2.59 14.64 8.43
N LYS A 81 -3.32 13.68 7.84
CA LYS A 81 -4.71 13.87 7.42
C LYS A 81 -5.65 14.04 8.62
N THR A 82 -5.43 13.31 9.71
CA THR A 82 -6.25 13.39 10.93
C THR A 82 -5.96 14.63 11.77
N TRP A 83 -4.73 15.16 11.74
CA TRP A 83 -4.35 16.35 12.49
C TRP A 83 -4.67 17.66 11.75
N ALA A 84 -4.95 17.58 10.44
CA ALA A 84 -5.32 18.72 9.60
C ALA A 84 -6.84 19.00 9.55
N SER A 85 -7.65 18.38 10.41
CA SER A 85 -9.08 18.75 10.52
C SER A 85 -9.27 20.15 11.10
N PRO A 86 -10.32 20.87 10.65
CA PRO A 86 -10.37 22.32 10.65
C PRO A 86 -10.67 22.88 12.03
N SER A 87 -10.00 23.99 12.36
CA SER A 87 -10.34 24.88 13.46
C SER A 87 -11.85 25.19 13.48
N PRO A 88 -12.53 25.08 14.64
CA PRO A 88 -13.95 25.41 14.75
C PRO A 88 -14.14 26.87 14.32
N GLN A 89 -14.96 27.11 13.29
CA GLN A 89 -15.32 28.47 12.91
C GLN A 89 -16.08 29.13 14.08
N PRO A 90 -15.66 30.30 14.56
CA PRO A 90 -16.45 31.04 15.54
C PRO A 90 -17.73 31.49 14.83
N LEU A 91 -18.88 31.10 15.37
CA LEU A 91 -20.18 31.61 14.96
C LEU A 91 -20.12 33.15 15.10
N ALA A 92 -20.14 33.86 13.97
CA ALA A 92 -20.35 35.28 13.95
C ALA A 92 -21.74 35.55 14.55
N ALA A 93 -21.74 36.11 15.76
CA ALA A 93 -22.92 36.63 16.46
C ALA A 93 -23.05 38.13 16.21
#